data_AF-A0A532TV22-F1
#
_entry.id   AF-A0A532TV22-F1
#
_cell.length_a   1.000
_cell.length_b   1.000
_cell.length_c   1.000
_cell.angle_alpha   90.00
_cell.angle_beta   90.00
_cell.angle_gamma   90.00
#
_symmetry.space_group_name_H-M   'P 1'
#
loop_
_entity.id
_entity.type
_entity.pdbx_description
1 polymer ?
#
loop_
_entity_poly.entity_id
_entity_poly.type
_entity_poly.pdbx_seq_one_letter_code
_entity_poly.pdbx_strand_id
1 'polypeptide(L)' 'MRREEILKALREAGTSLTLEELSQQIGIGIVRLRVDLFRLAEEGKVERKQRGNKTVWSIKVGRPLERRYEKLSKKYIP' A
#
# COMPACT_ATOMS: atom_id res chain seq x y z
N MET A 1 15.06 -9.43 2.69
CA MET A 1 15.25 -8.19 3.47
C MET A 1 14.32 -7.06 3.01
N ARG A 2 14.67 -6.20 2.04
CA ARG A 2 13.88 -4.97 1.76
C ARG A 2 12.45 -5.19 1.23
N ARG A 3 12.21 -6.25 0.44
CA ARG A 3 10.87 -6.57 -0.08
C ARG A 3 9.89 -6.96 1.03
N GLU A 4 10.39 -7.64 2.05
CA GLU A 4 9.59 -8.02 3.22
C GLU A 4 9.20 -6.79 4.04
N GLU A 5 10.07 -5.78 4.12
CA GLU A 5 9.73 -4.49 4.75
C GLU A 5 8.64 -3.75 4.00
N ILE A 6 8.65 -3.76 2.65
CA ILE A 6 7.58 -3.17 1.83
C ILE A 6 6.25 -3.90 2.09
N LEU A 7 6.28 -5.24 2.10
CA LEU A 7 5.09 -6.03 2.39
C LEU A 7 4.61 -5.83 3.82
N LYS A 8 5.52 -5.74 4.79
CA LYS A 8 5.18 -5.48 6.19
C LYS A 8 4.56 -4.09 6.34
N ALA A 9 5.16 -3.06 5.75
CA ALA A 9 4.65 -1.69 5.77
C ALA A 9 3.24 -1.60 5.15
N LEU A 10 3.01 -2.24 4.00
CA LEU A 10 1.68 -2.29 3.38
C LEU A 10 0.66 -3.09 4.23
N ARG A 11 1.12 -4.12 4.95
CA ARG A 11 0.26 -4.93 5.84
C ARG A 11 -0.11 -4.17 7.11
N GLU A 12 0.86 -3.49 7.71
CA GLU A 12 0.68 -2.64 8.90
C GLU A 12 -0.18 -1.43 8.59
N ALA A 13 0.01 -0.80 7.42
CA ALA A 13 -0.82 0.30 6.96
C ALA A 13 -2.29 -0.12 6.74
N GLY A 14 -2.53 -1.40 6.43
CA GLY A 14 -3.87 -1.97 6.23
C GLY A 14 -4.68 -1.30 5.11
N THR A 15 -4.04 -0.47 4.29
CA THR A 15 -4.64 0.43 3.31
C THR A 15 -3.74 0.55 2.08
N SER A 16 -4.28 1.09 0.99
CA SER A 16 -3.52 1.37 -0.23
C SER A 16 -2.67 2.63 -0.04
N LEU A 17 -1.35 2.50 -0.11
CA LEU A 17 -0.41 3.60 0.06
C LEU A 17 0.15 4.07 -1.27
N THR A 18 0.47 5.36 -1.35
CA THR A 18 1.22 5.91 -2.49
C THR A 18 2.71 5.56 -2.40
N LEU A 19 3.41 5.72 -3.53
CA LEU A 19 4.87 5.58 -3.58
C LEU A 19 5.57 6.54 -2.60
N GLU A 20 5.03 7.75 -2.44
CA GLU A 20 5.57 8.79 -1.56
C GLU A 20 5.44 8.37 -0.09
N GLU A 21 4.26 7.88 0.32
CA GLU A 21 4.03 7.41 1.69
C GLU A 21 4.89 6.20 2.04
N LEU A 22 5.01 5.22 1.13
CA LEU A 22 5.89 4.08 1.33
C LEU A 22 7.37 4.48 1.41
N SER A 23 7.76 5.47 0.60
CA SER A 23 9.12 6.01 0.62
C SER A 23 9.42 6.68 1.97
N GLN A 24 8.48 7.47 2.51
CA GLN A 24 8.63 8.10 3.82
C GLN A 24 8.62 7.09 4.97
N GLN A 25 7.75 6.07 4.91
CA GLN A 25 7.59 5.09 5.98
C GLN A 25 8.81 4.16 6.10
N ILE A 26 9.45 3.81 4.99
CA ILE A 26 10.58 2.87 4.95
C ILE A 26 11.92 3.62 4.81
N GLY A 27 11.90 4.91 4.47
CA GLY A 27 13.11 5.71 4.24
C GLY A 27 13.86 5.33 2.96
N ILE A 28 13.17 4.72 1.98
CA ILE A 28 13.78 4.23 0.73
C ILE A 28 13.43 5.17 -0.41
N GLY A 29 14.39 5.49 -1.27
CA GLY A 29 14.18 6.29 -2.47
C GLY A 29 13.11 5.71 -3.41
N ILE A 30 12.23 6.59 -3.89
CA ILE A 30 11.04 6.27 -4.73
C ILE A 30 11.38 5.40 -5.95
N VAL A 31 12.53 5.66 -6.61
CA VAL A 31 12.94 4.94 -7.82
C VAL A 31 13.16 3.45 -7.54
N ARG A 32 13.86 3.12 -6.45
CA ARG A 32 14.07 1.72 -6.05
C ARG A 32 12.76 1.07 -5.63
N LEU A 33 11.97 1.81 -4.85
CA LEU A 33 10.69 1.33 -4.35
C LEU A 33 9.72 1.00 -5.49
N ARG A 34 9.73 1.78 -6.57
CA ARG A 34 8.97 1.50 -7.80
C ARG A 34 9.39 0.17 -8.43
N VAL A 35 10.68 -0.09 -8.60
CA VAL A 35 11.18 -1.35 -9.18
C VAL A 35 10.79 -2.55 -8.32
N ASP A 36 10.96 -2.46 -7.01
CA ASP A 36 10.60 -3.55 -6.08
C ASP A 36 9.09 -3.79 -6.04
N LEU A 37 8.24 -2.75 -6.04
CA LEU A 37 6.79 -2.87 -6.10
C LEU A 37 6.30 -3.50 -7.41
N PHE A 38 6.91 -3.15 -8.53
CA PHE A 38 6.58 -3.77 -9.82
C PHE A 38 6.89 -5.28 -9.79
N ARG A 39 8.08 -5.67 -9.30
CA ARG A 39 8.43 -7.09 -9.13
C ARG A 39 7.47 -7.82 -8.19
N LEU A 40 7.12 -7.21 -7.07
CA LEU A 40 6.15 -7.78 -6.12
C LEU A 40 4.75 -7.92 -6.73
N ALA A 41 4.38 -7.04 -7.66
CA ALA A 41 3.11 -7.13 -8.37
C ALA A 41 3.12 -8.25 -9.41
N GLU A 42 4.24 -8.43 -10.13
CA GLU A 42 4.44 -9.58 -11.02
C GLU A 42 4.42 -10.90 -10.23
N GLU A 43 5.01 -10.92 -9.02
CA GLU A 43 4.92 -12.06 -8.09
C GLU A 43 3.51 -12.26 -7.49
N GLY A 44 2.56 -11.36 -7.77
CA GLY A 44 1.19 -11.44 -7.27
C GLY A 44 1.03 -11.15 -5.78
N LYS A 45 2.04 -10.54 -5.13
CA LYS A 45 2.00 -10.21 -3.68
C LYS A 45 1.34 -8.85 -3.41
N VAL A 46 1.51 -7.90 -4.34
CA VAL A 46 0.87 -6.57 -4.27
C VAL A 46 0.06 -6.33 -5.53
N GLU A 47 -0.89 -5.41 -5.45
CA GLU A 47 -1.68 -4.95 -6.58
C GLU A 47 -1.55 -3.43 -6.71
N ARG A 48 -1.50 -2.97 -7.97
CA ARG A 48 -1.51 -1.56 -8.32
C ARG A 48 -2.96 -1.14 -8.55
N LYS A 49 -3.44 -0.17 -7.78
CA LYS A 49 -4.74 0.48 -8.02
C LYS A 49 -4.53 1.94 -8.38
N GLN A 50 -5.48 2.48 -9.11
CA GLN A 50 -5.54 3.91 -9.39
C GLN A 50 -6.66 4.51 -8.55
N ARG A 51 -6.30 5.45 -7.67
CA ARG A 51 -7.25 6.18 -6.82
C ARG A 51 -7.26 7.64 -7.28
N GLY A 52 -8.22 7.98 -8.12
CA GLY A 52 -8.25 9.28 -8.81
C GLY A 52 -7.05 9.44 -9.74
N ASN A 53 -6.27 10.52 -9.54
CA ASN A 53 -5.06 10.79 -10.33
C ASN A 53 -3.77 10.22 -9.70
N LYS A 54 -3.88 9.43 -8.61
CA LYS A 54 -2.71 8.86 -7.91
C LYS A 54 -2.67 7.35 -8.06
N THR A 55 -1.45 6.84 -8.30
CA THR A 55 -1.17 5.41 -8.27
C THR A 55 -0.94 4.98 -6.82
N VAL A 56 -1.73 4.03 -6.35
CA VAL A 56 -1.63 3.47 -5.00
C VAL A 56 -1.35 1.97 -5.09
N TRP A 57 -0.65 1.47 -4.08
CA TRP A 57 -0.23 0.08 -3.98
C TRP A 57 -0.83 -0.52 -2.72
N SER A 58 -1.37 -1.73 -2.83
CA SER A 58 -1.90 -2.50 -1.71
C SER A 58 -1.46 -3.94 -1.79
N ILE A 59 -1.44 -4.66 -0.67
CA ILE A 59 -1.25 -6.11 -0.71
C ILE A 59 -2.42 -6.73 -1.46
N LYS A 60 -2.11 -7.69 -2.33
CA LYS A 60 -3.12 -8.51 -3.01
C LYS A 60 -3.64 -9.54 -2.01
N VAL A 61 -4.55 -9.10 -1.14
CA VAL A 61 -5.22 -9.99 -0.19
C VAL A 61 -6.41 -10.60 -0.94
N GLY A 62 -6.42 -11.92 -1.14
CA GLY A 62 -7.67 -12.62 -1.44
C GLY A 62 -8.66 -12.27 -0.32
N ARG A 63 -9.65 -11.44 -0.62
CA ARG A 63 -10.68 -10.79 0.25
C ARG A 63 -10.94 -11.51 1.60
N PRO A 64 -11.27 -10.82 2.73
CA PRO A 64 -11.91 -9.49 2.82
C PRO A 64 -11.44 -8.64 4.04
N LEU A 65 -10.55 -7.65 3.85
CA LEU A 65 -10.24 -6.64 4.88
C LEU A 65 -10.99 -5.31 4.68
N GLU A 66 -12.06 -5.34 3.89
CA GLU A 66 -12.93 -4.19 3.60
C GLU A 66 -13.78 -3.73 4.82
N ARG A 67 -13.72 -4.45 5.95
CA ARG A 67 -14.57 -4.16 7.13
C ARG A 67 -14.00 -3.18 8.17
N ARG A 68 -12.75 -2.74 8.08
CA ARG A 68 -12.19 -1.82 9.11
C ARG A 68 -12.21 -0.34 8.74
N TYR A 69 -12.28 0.03 7.45
CA TYR A 69 -12.11 1.42 7.07
C TYR A 69 -13.39 2.28 7.14
N GLU A 70 -14.57 1.67 7.22
CA GLU A 70 -15.83 2.42 7.37
C GLU A 70 -16.07 3.00 8.78
N LYS A 71 -15.28 2.60 9.78
CA LYS A 71 -15.47 3.04 11.18
C LYS A 71 -14.74 4.33 11.55
N LEU A 72 -13.81 4.82 10.73
CA LEU A 72 -13.08 6.07 10.99
C LEU A 72 -13.67 7.29 10.27
N SER A 73 -14.44 7.10 9.20
CA SER A 73 -15.03 8.23 8.44
C SER A 73 -16.35 8.75 9.00
N LYS A 74 -17.01 8.04 9.93
CA LYS A 74 -18.29 8.45 10.52
C LYS A 74 -18.18 9.23 11.84
N LYS A 75 -16.98 9.51 12.35
CA LYS A 75 -16.79 10.31 13.59
C LYS A 75 -16.38 11.76 13.34
N TYR A 76 -16.48 12.24 12.10
CA TYR A 76 -16.28 13.64 11.78
C TYR A 76 -17.44 14.15 10.91
N ILE A 77 -18.57 14.35 11.57
CA ILE A 77 -19.61 15.28 11.14
C ILE A 77 -19.89 16.12 12.40
N PRO A 78 -19.70 17.46 12.35
CA PRO A 78 -19.75 18.35 13.52
C PRO A 78 -21.12 18.37 14.20
#